data_AF-A0A2Z2MG10-F1
#
_entry.id   AF-A0A2Z2MG10-F1
#
_cell.length_a   1.000
_cell.length_b   1.000
_cell.length_c   1.000
_cell.angle_alpha   90.00
_cell.angle_beta   90.00
_cell.angle_gamma   90.00
#
_symmetry.space_group_name_H-M   'P 1'
#
loop_
_entity.id
_entity.type
_entity.pdbx_description
1 polymer ?
#
loop_
_entity_poly.entity_id
_entity_poly.type
_entity_poly.pdbx_seq_one_letter_code
_entity_poly.pdbx_strand_id
1 'polypeptide(L)'
;MGMFFALWGIGVILWIISLGSMIWVIYDVLTKQKAMPDVEKVIWIIVALFLGIIGAVVYYIVVKASHKYEEKQVDNIENPDEPIVF
;
A
#
# COMPACT_ATOMS: atom_id res chain seq x y z
N MET A 1 27.45 -32.09 4.49
CA MET A 1 26.53 -31.99 3.33
C MET A 1 25.16 -31.36 3.62
N GLY A 2 24.58 -31.48 4.82
CA GLY A 2 23.23 -30.93 5.09
C GLY A 2 23.10 -29.40 5.15
N MET A 3 24.13 -28.69 5.63
CA MET A 3 24.07 -27.23 5.80
C MET A 3 23.99 -26.47 4.46
N PHE A 4 24.57 -27.03 3.40
CA PHE A 4 24.48 -26.46 2.05
C PHE A 4 23.06 -26.52 1.50
N PHE A 5 22.36 -27.66 1.68
CA PHE A 5 20.95 -27.80 1.26
C PHE A 5 20.01 -26.90 2.07
N ALA A 6 20.27 -26.68 3.36
CA ALA A 6 19.48 -25.77 4.17
C ALA A 6 19.60 -24.31 3.69
N LEU A 7 20.83 -23.84 3.42
CA LEU A 7 21.06 -22.49 2.90
C LEU A 7 20.49 -22.31 1.49
N TRP A 8 20.60 -23.35 0.64
CA TRP A 8 20.00 -23.35 -0.69
C TRP A 8 18.46 -23.32 -0.64
N GLY A 9 17.85 -24.12 0.24
CA GLY A 9 16.40 -24.16 0.42
C GLY A 9 15.84 -22.83 0.94
N ILE A 10 16.49 -22.22 1.94
CA ILE A 10 16.07 -20.90 2.45
C ILE A 10 16.22 -19.83 1.36
N GLY A 11 17.30 -19.87 0.58
CA GLY A 11 17.50 -18.94 -0.54
C GLY A 11 16.39 -19.02 -1.59
N VAL A 12 15.98 -20.23 -1.97
CA VAL A 12 14.88 -20.45 -2.93
C VAL A 12 13.53 -19.97 -2.36
N ILE A 13 13.26 -20.23 -1.08
CA ILE A 13 12.03 -19.78 -0.42
C ILE A 13 11.98 -18.25 -0.37
N LEU A 14 13.06 -17.59 0.05
CA LEU A 14 13.13 -16.13 0.06
C LEU A 14 12.97 -15.53 -1.33
N TRP A 15 13.51 -16.18 -2.35
CA TRP A 15 13.39 -15.75 -3.74
C TRP A 15 11.93 -15.83 -4.25
N ILE A 16 11.24 -16.93 -3.96
CA ILE A 16 9.82 -17.10 -4.30
C ILE A 16 8.94 -16.11 -3.56
N ILE A 17 9.18 -15.88 -2.27
CA ILE A 17 8.43 -14.90 -1.48
C ILE A 17 8.70 -13.48 -1.98
N SER A 18 9.93 -13.16 -2.40
CA SER A 18 10.26 -11.85 -2.98
C SER A 18 9.49 -11.60 -4.27
N LEU A 19 9.40 -12.60 -5.16
CA LEU A 19 8.58 -12.52 -6.38
C LEU A 19 7.08 -12.40 -6.05
N GLY A 20 6.58 -13.20 -5.11
CA GLY A 20 5.19 -13.14 -4.66
C GLY A 20 4.83 -11.80 -4.02
N SER A 21 5.74 -11.22 -3.24
CA SER A 21 5.59 -9.90 -2.61
C SER A 21 5.50 -8.80 -3.67
N MET A 22 6.30 -8.87 -4.73
CA MET A 22 6.23 -7.89 -5.83
C MET A 22 4.86 -7.92 -6.51
N ILE A 23 4.36 -9.11 -6.86
CA ILE A 23 3.03 -9.28 -7.48
C ILE A 23 1.93 -8.81 -6.53
N TRP A 24 2.04 -9.13 -5.24
CA TRP A 24 1.05 -8.74 -4.23
C TRP A 24 0.96 -7.22 -4.06
N VAL A 25 2.10 -6.53 -3.96
CA VAL A 25 2.12 -5.05 -3.83
C VAL A 25 1.50 -4.40 -5.07
N ILE A 26 1.83 -4.87 -6.27
CA ILE A 26 1.25 -4.35 -7.51
C ILE A 26 -0.27 -4.58 -7.52
N TYR A 27 -0.73 -5.78 -7.17
CA TYR A 27 -2.16 -6.09 -7.11
C TYR A 27 -2.89 -5.21 -6.09
N ASP A 28 -2.35 -5.05 -4.88
CA ASP A 28 -3.02 -4.29 -3.82
C ASP A 28 -3.11 -2.79 -4.15
N VAL A 29 -2.05 -2.21 -4.71
CA VAL A 29 -2.03 -0.80 -5.15
C VAL A 29 -3.00 -0.55 -6.32
N LEU A 30 -3.10 -1.47 -7.28
CA LEU A 30 -3.98 -1.30 -8.45
C LEU A 30 -5.45 -1.61 -8.17
N THR A 31 -5.76 -2.62 -7.35
CA THR A 31 -7.13 -3.12 -7.20
C THR A 31 -7.88 -2.54 -6.01
N LYS A 32 -7.22 -2.34 -4.87
CA LYS A 32 -7.89 -1.91 -3.64
C LYS A 32 -7.92 -0.41 -3.43
N GLN A 33 -6.99 0.33 -4.02
CA GLN A 33 -6.82 1.75 -3.76
C GLN A 33 -7.40 2.65 -4.85
N LYS A 34 -8.68 2.48 -5.20
CA LYS A 34 -9.34 3.39 -6.17
C LYS A 34 -9.50 4.82 -5.65
N ALA A 35 -9.49 5.03 -4.32
CA ALA A 35 -9.63 6.34 -3.68
C ALA A 35 -8.29 7.04 -3.35
N MET A 36 -7.16 6.34 -3.49
CA MET A 36 -5.84 6.92 -3.20
C MET A 36 -5.32 7.70 -4.42
N PRO A 37 -4.76 8.91 -4.22
CA PRO A 37 -4.12 9.68 -5.29
C PRO A 37 -2.95 8.91 -5.92
N ASP A 38 -2.80 9.03 -7.25
CA ASP A 38 -1.84 8.24 -8.03
C ASP A 38 -0.38 8.48 -7.61
N VAL A 39 -0.05 9.67 -7.08
CA VAL A 39 1.28 9.98 -6.54
C VAL A 39 1.61 9.10 -5.33
N GLU A 40 0.66 8.90 -4.42
CA GLU A 40 0.88 8.12 -3.20
C GLU A 40 1.00 6.63 -3.52
N LYS A 41 0.24 6.14 -4.51
CA LYS A 41 0.43 4.80 -5.08
C LYS A 41 1.85 4.57 -5.58
N VAL A 42 2.39 5.51 -6.37
CA VAL A 42 3.74 5.41 -6.93
C VAL A 42 4.80 5.44 -5.81
N ILE A 43 4.62 6.27 -4.79
CA ILE A 43 5.50 6.30 -3.61
C ILE A 43 5.52 4.94 -2.91
N TRP A 44 4.35 4.33 -2.68
CA TRP A 44 4.28 3.01 -2.04
C TRP A 44 4.89 1.90 -2.88
N ILE A 45 4.76 1.96 -4.20
CA ILE A 45 5.46 1.03 -5.11
C ILE A 45 6.97 1.19 -4.97
N ILE A 46 7.50 2.42 -5.00
CA ILE A 46 8.94 2.69 -4.86
C ILE A 46 9.44 2.25 -3.49
N VAL A 47 8.71 2.57 -2.42
CA VAL A 47 9.03 2.16 -1.04
C VAL A 47 9.05 0.63 -0.92
N ALA A 48 8.06 -0.07 -1.48
CA ALA A 48 8.05 -1.52 -1.49
C ALA A 48 9.14 -2.14 -2.38
N LEU A 49 9.59 -1.44 -3.42
CA LEU A 49 10.67 -1.90 -4.30
C LEU A 49 12.04 -1.77 -3.60
N PHE A 50 12.26 -0.71 -2.84
CA PHE A 50 13.50 -0.49 -2.08
C PHE A 50 13.55 -1.22 -0.72
N LEU A 51 12.42 -1.31 0.01
CA LEU A 51 12.35 -2.01 1.30
C LEU A 51 11.87 -3.46 1.19
N GLY A 52 11.41 -3.91 0.02
CA GLY A 52 10.89 -5.25 -0.21
C GLY A 52 9.68 -5.57 0.67
N ILE A 53 9.73 -6.74 1.32
CA ILE A 53 8.71 -7.22 2.27
C ILE A 53 8.44 -6.19 3.39
N ILE A 54 9.47 -5.49 3.86
CA ILE A 54 9.31 -4.52 4.96
C ILE A 54 8.43 -3.36 4.50
N GLY A 55 8.65 -2.86 3.27
CA GLY A 55 7.83 -1.80 2.69
C GLY A 55 6.37 -2.23 2.53
N ALA A 56 6.12 -3.49 2.14
CA ALA A 56 4.78 -4.06 2.04
C ALA A 56 4.06 -4.18 3.38
N VAL A 57 4.77 -4.56 4.46
CA VAL A 57 4.21 -4.63 5.81
C VAL A 57 3.89 -3.24 6.34
N VAL A 58 4.80 -2.27 6.19
CA VAL A 58 4.58 -0.88 6.61
C VAL A 58 3.41 -0.28 5.83
N TYR A 59 3.34 -0.52 4.53
CA TYR A 59 2.19 -0.15 3.70
C TYR A 59 0.88 -0.71 4.26
N TYR A 60 0.84 -2.01 4.56
CA TYR A 60 -0.38 -2.64 5.07
C TYR A 60 -0.83 -2.00 6.38
N ILE A 61 0.09 -1.72 7.30
CA ILE A 61 -0.26 -1.07 8.57
C ILE A 61 -0.68 0.38 8.35
N VAL A 62 0.12 1.19 7.65
CA VAL A 62 -0.15 2.63 7.52
C VAL A 62 -1.37 2.89 6.64
N VAL A 63 -1.49 2.24 5.48
CA VAL A 63 -2.57 2.52 4.53
C VAL A 63 -3.87 1.83 4.96
N LYS A 64 -3.80 0.55 5.36
CA LYS A 64 -5.01 -0.19 5.74
C LYS A 64 -5.49 0.14 7.15
N ALA A 65 -4.60 0.38 8.11
CA ALA A 65 -5.02 0.68 9.49
C ALA A 65 -5.35 2.16 9.73
N SER A 66 -4.89 3.08 8.87
CA SER A 66 -5.14 4.52 9.12
C SER A 66 -6.52 5.01 8.70
N HIS A 67 -7.38 4.21 8.03
CA HIS A 67 -8.70 4.65 7.50
C HIS A 67 -8.69 6.05 6.85
N LYS A 68 -7.55 6.47 6.31
CA LYS A 68 -7.28 7.87 5.96
C LYS A 68 -8.09 8.34 4.75
N TYR A 69 -8.67 7.38 4.03
CA TYR A 69 -9.55 7.57 2.87
C TYR A 69 -11.02 7.28 3.19
N GLU A 70 -11.37 7.04 4.46
CA GLU A 70 -12.74 7.26 4.91
C GLU A 70 -12.98 8.77 4.81
N GLU A 71 -13.58 9.13 3.69
CA GLU A 71 -14.27 10.36 3.36
C GLU A 71 -14.45 11.28 4.59
N LYS A 72 -13.61 12.30 4.71
CA LYS A 72 -14.03 13.51 5.41
C LYS A 72 -15.25 14.01 4.65
N GLN A 73 -16.44 13.77 5.20
CA GLN A 73 -17.62 14.46 4.75
C GLN A 73 -17.34 15.95 4.72
N VAL A 74 -17.89 16.57 3.70
CA VAL A 74 -17.86 17.99 3.41
C VAL A 74 -18.60 18.73 4.53
N ASP A 75 -17.96 18.84 5.70
CA ASP A 75 -18.43 19.68 6.80
C ASP A 75 -17.97 21.12 6.54
N ASN A 76 -18.34 21.63 5.36
CA ASN A 76 -18.42 23.06 5.08
C ASN A 76 -19.67 23.35 4.24
N ILE A 77 -20.78 22.73 4.64
CA ILE A 77 -22.11 23.32 4.48
C ILE A 77 -22.48 23.87 5.86
N GLU A 78 -21.65 24.76 6.39
CA GLU A 78 -21.97 25.54 7.60
C GLU A 78 -21.53 26.99 7.38
N ASN A 79 -21.93 27.56 6.24
CA ASN A 79 -22.24 28.97 6.23
C ASN A 79 -23.72 29.13 5.81
N PRO A 80 -24.65 29.12 6.77
CA PRO A 80 -26.08 29.28 6.49
C PRO A 80 -26.46 30.68 5.98
N ASP A 81 -25.51 31.62 5.86
CA ASP A 81 -25.79 33.04 5.61
C ASP A 81 -25.47 33.53 4.18
N GLU A 82 -24.99 32.68 3.27
CA GLU A 82 -24.86 33.10 1.86
C GLU A 82 -26.21 32.98 1.12
N PRO A 83 -26.80 34.11 0.65
CA PRO A 83 -28.07 34.08 -0.04
C PRO A 83 -27.93 33.40 -1.40
N ILE A 84 -28.88 32.50 -1.70
CA ILE A 84 -29.00 31.84 -2.99
C ILE A 84 -29.40 32.90 -4.03
N VAL A 85 -28.46 33.33 -4.86
CA VAL A 85 -28.73 34.15 -6.05
C VAL A 85 -29.31 33.25 -7.15
N PHE A 86 -30.58 33.49 -7.48
CA PHE A 86 -31.30 32.85 -8.58
C PHE A 86 -30.81 33.35 -9.95
#